data_AF-A0A1S5RSY2-F1
#
_entry.id   AF-A0A1S5RSY2-F1
#
_cell.length_a   1.000
_cell.length_b   1.000
_cell.length_c   1.000
_cell.angle_alpha   90.00
_cell.angle_beta   90.00
_cell.angle_gamma   90.00
#
_symmetry.space_group_name_H-M   'P 1'
#
loop_
_entity.id
_entity.type
_entity.pdbx_description
1 polymer ?
#
loop_
_entity_poly.entity_id
_entity_poly.type
_entity_poly.pdbx_seq_one_letter_code
_entity_poly.pdbx_strand_id
1 'polypeptide(L)'
;MSDDDRGNLASQSLCMTEMFLYELEKKFQTKDCEAIVLICGSFKDYKLISTLKDEPDILFLKNTYELEVPFRYSEFENATNKKKILADTLEKAILYLCELKNWDSQLVKATFKKMKEKEYKAEIKGRTKLSPDKKRKAYPLIELDLKQFTLYLVVEDNKRNILDKKLIAKTRYLLRRNFLSYERA
;
A
#
# COMPACT_ATOMS: atom_id res chain seq x y z
N MET A 1 -16.11 -17.86 10.85
CA MET A 1 -15.24 -17.13 9.90
C MET A 1 -14.27 -18.13 9.33
N SER A 2 -14.37 -18.45 8.04
CA SER A 2 -13.43 -19.34 7.37
C SER A 2 -12.13 -18.59 7.06
N ASP A 3 -11.00 -19.28 7.12
CA ASP A 3 -9.67 -18.72 6.81
C ASP A 3 -9.54 -18.10 5.40
N ASP A 4 -10.46 -18.42 4.50
CA ASP A 4 -10.54 -17.87 3.13
C ASP A 4 -10.73 -16.34 3.06
N ASP A 5 -11.35 -15.70 4.05
CA ASP A 5 -11.63 -14.25 3.98
C ASP A 5 -10.39 -13.39 4.33
N ARG A 6 -9.44 -13.95 5.08
CA ARG A 6 -8.25 -13.21 5.57
C ARG A 6 -7.27 -12.88 4.44
N GLY A 7 -7.08 -13.79 3.49
CA GLY A 7 -6.21 -13.57 2.32
C GLY A 7 -6.73 -12.48 1.36
N ASN A 8 -8.05 -12.22 1.40
CA ASN A 8 -8.70 -11.23 0.56
C ASN A 8 -8.47 -9.79 1.05
N LEU A 9 -8.35 -9.57 2.37
CA LEU A 9 -8.06 -8.23 2.89
C LEU A 9 -6.60 -7.83 2.67
N ALA A 10 -5.66 -8.72 2.97
CA ALA A 10 -4.23 -8.45 2.83
C ALA A 10 -3.87 -8.06 1.39
N SER A 11 -4.37 -8.81 0.40
CA SER A 11 -4.20 -8.48 -1.01
C SER A 11 -4.85 -7.15 -1.40
N GLN A 12 -6.05 -6.85 -0.88
CA GLN A 12 -6.75 -5.58 -1.14
C GLN A 12 -6.11 -4.37 -0.49
N SER A 13 -5.45 -4.55 0.67
CA SER A 13 -4.78 -3.45 1.36
C SER A 13 -3.50 -3.00 0.67
N LEU A 14 -2.86 -3.85 -0.15
CA LEU A 14 -1.57 -3.56 -0.78
C LEU A 14 -1.57 -2.24 -1.54
N CYS A 15 -2.64 -1.93 -2.29
CA CYS A 15 -2.68 -0.68 -3.04
C CYS A 15 -2.61 0.56 -2.12
N MET A 16 -3.21 0.50 -0.93
CA MET A 16 -3.21 1.63 0.01
C MET A 16 -1.93 1.68 0.84
N THR A 17 -1.40 0.54 1.26
CA THR A 17 -0.14 0.49 2.01
C THR A 17 1.04 0.93 1.14
N GLU A 18 1.12 0.47 -0.10
CA GLU A 18 2.16 0.87 -1.05
C GLU A 18 2.04 2.36 -1.40
N MET A 19 0.82 2.86 -1.61
CA MET A 19 0.61 4.30 -1.83
C MET A 19 1.07 5.12 -0.63
N PHE A 20 0.74 4.69 0.59
CA PHE A 20 1.20 5.36 1.82
C PHE A 20 2.73 5.39 1.89
N LEU A 21 3.40 4.25 1.71
CA LEU A 21 4.86 4.17 1.73
C LEU A 21 5.52 5.02 0.63
N TYR A 22 4.95 5.02 -0.57
CA TYR A 22 5.43 5.82 -1.70
C TYR A 22 5.35 7.33 -1.39
N GLU A 23 4.23 7.80 -0.84
CA GLU A 23 4.01 9.21 -0.49
C GLU A 23 4.76 9.65 0.77
N LEU A 24 4.98 8.73 1.71
CA LEU A 24 5.75 8.95 2.93
C LEU A 24 7.24 9.14 2.62
N GLU A 25 7.72 8.52 1.54
CA GLU A 25 9.13 8.47 1.15
C GLU A 25 10.02 7.92 2.29
N LYS A 26 11.35 8.10 2.21
CA LYS A 26 12.29 7.70 3.28
C LYS A 26 12.35 8.72 4.43
N LYS A 27 11.27 9.47 4.68
CA LYS A 27 11.23 10.57 5.66
C LYS A 27 10.87 10.10 7.06
N PHE A 28 10.14 9.00 7.17
CA PHE A 28 9.74 8.44 8.46
C PHE A 28 10.83 7.52 8.98
N GLN A 29 11.40 7.84 10.15
CA GLN A 29 12.46 7.07 10.77
C GLN A 29 12.03 6.61 12.15
N THR A 30 12.20 5.32 12.41
CA THR A 30 11.96 4.66 13.68
C THR A 30 13.30 4.16 14.21
N LYS A 31 13.51 4.19 15.53
CA LYS A 31 14.77 3.74 16.16
C LYS A 31 14.75 2.26 16.56
N ASP A 32 13.55 1.74 16.79
CA ASP A 32 13.25 0.51 17.52
C ASP A 32 12.16 -0.33 16.84
N CYS A 33 11.85 -0.03 15.57
CA CYS A 33 10.79 -0.68 14.82
C CYS A 33 11.23 -0.88 13.36
N GLU A 34 11.31 -2.13 12.91
CA GLU A 34 11.65 -2.50 11.54
C GLU A 34 10.40 -2.79 10.70
N ALA A 35 9.32 -3.26 11.33
CA ALA A 35 8.07 -3.58 10.68
C ALA A 35 6.86 -3.30 11.57
N ILE A 36 5.75 -2.89 10.95
CA ILE A 36 4.45 -2.74 11.60
C ILE A 36 3.50 -3.73 10.95
N VAL A 37 2.88 -4.59 11.76
CA VAL A 37 1.85 -5.54 11.32
C VAL A 37 0.52 -5.09 11.90
N LEU A 38 -0.43 -4.78 11.02
CA LEU A 38 -1.78 -4.42 11.42
C LEU A 38 -2.67 -5.66 11.39
N ILE A 39 -3.07 -6.11 12.58
CA ILE A 39 -3.99 -7.24 12.74
C ILE A 39 -5.40 -6.67 12.77
N CYS A 40 -6.08 -6.71 11.63
CA CYS A 40 -7.47 -6.26 11.51
C CYS A 40 -8.44 -7.32 12.03
N GLY A 41 -9.39 -6.93 12.87
CA GLY A 41 -10.34 -7.86 13.49
C GLY A 41 -11.46 -7.19 14.25
N SER A 42 -12.38 -7.98 14.78
CA SER A 42 -13.48 -7.51 15.64
C SER A 42 -13.00 -7.20 17.07
N PHE A 43 -11.97 -6.37 17.17
CA PHE A 43 -11.43 -5.87 18.43
C PHE A 43 -12.28 -4.70 18.94
N LYS A 44 -12.35 -4.54 20.26
CA LYS A 44 -13.04 -3.41 20.89
C LYS A 44 -12.25 -2.11 20.75
N ASP A 45 -10.96 -2.19 21.04
CA ASP A 45 -10.03 -1.06 21.10
C ASP A 45 -8.71 -1.43 20.39
N TYR A 46 -7.89 -0.43 20.09
CA TYR A 46 -6.54 -0.64 19.59
C TYR A 46 -5.65 -1.20 20.69
N LYS A 47 -4.79 -2.16 20.37
CA LYS A 47 -3.86 -2.75 21.32
C LYS A 47 -2.54 -3.12 20.65
N LEU A 48 -1.45 -2.54 21.16
CA LEU A 48 -0.10 -2.90 20.73
C LEU A 48 0.35 -4.18 21.44
N ILE A 49 0.63 -5.21 20.65
CA ILE A 49 1.30 -6.44 21.07
C ILE A 49 2.76 -6.31 20.62
N SER A 50 3.64 -5.91 21.53
CA SER A 50 5.07 -5.81 21.19
C SER A 50 5.75 -7.16 21.38
N THR A 51 6.23 -7.75 20.29
CA THR A 51 7.23 -8.82 20.32
C THR A 51 8.62 -8.18 20.33
N LEU A 52 9.06 -7.71 21.50
CA LEU A 52 10.50 -7.63 21.78
C LEU A 52 10.96 -9.07 22.02
N LYS A 53 11.09 -9.86 20.95
CA LYS A 53 11.75 -11.16 21.04
C LYS A 53 13.25 -10.88 21.01
N ASP A 54 13.92 -11.11 22.13
CA ASP A 54 15.38 -11.04 22.23
C ASP A 54 16.09 -12.02 21.28
N GLU A 55 15.36 -13.02 20.75
CA GLU A 55 15.84 -13.97 19.76
C GLU A 55 15.07 -13.88 18.43
N PRO A 56 15.76 -13.78 17.27
CA PRO A 56 15.12 -13.89 15.98
C PRO A 56 14.58 -15.30 15.80
N ASP A 57 13.28 -15.44 15.94
CA ASP A 57 12.56 -16.59 15.45
C ASP A 57 12.61 -16.52 13.90
N ILE A 58 13.01 -17.60 13.22
CA ILE A 58 13.29 -17.62 11.75
C ILE A 58 12.11 -17.08 10.92
N LEU A 59 10.92 -17.03 11.50
CA LEU A 59 9.66 -16.60 10.90
C LEU A 59 9.24 -15.15 11.24
N PHE A 60 9.94 -14.44 12.13
CA PHE A 60 9.57 -13.09 12.56
C PHE A 60 10.74 -12.11 12.44
N LEU A 61 10.49 -10.96 11.79
CA LEU A 61 11.46 -9.87 11.74
C LEU A 61 11.71 -9.35 13.17
N LYS A 62 12.98 -9.10 13.51
CA LYS A 62 13.33 -8.41 14.76
C LYS A 62 12.61 -7.07 14.83
N ASN A 63 12.27 -6.61 16.03
CA ASN A 63 11.69 -5.28 16.25
C ASN A 63 10.39 -5.02 15.46
N THR A 64 9.45 -5.96 15.53
CA THR A 64 8.13 -5.83 14.89
C THR A 64 7.08 -5.35 15.88
N TYR A 65 6.25 -4.39 15.47
CA TYR A 65 5.08 -3.94 16.21
C TYR A 65 3.81 -4.54 15.61
N GLU A 66 3.15 -5.41 16.37
CA GLU A 66 1.85 -5.97 16.02
C GLU A 66 0.75 -5.14 16.68
N LEU A 67 -0.12 -4.53 15.89
CA LEU A 67 -1.21 -3.71 16.38
C LEU A 67 -2.55 -4.37 16.06
N GLU A 68 -3.33 -4.70 17.09
CA GLU A 68 -4.74 -5.05 16.91
C GLU A 68 -5.53 -3.78 16.51
N VAL A 69 -6.23 -3.86 15.39
CA VAL A 69 -6.97 -2.75 14.78
C VAL A 69 -8.45 -3.14 14.65
N PRO A 70 -9.37 -2.42 15.33
CA PRO A 70 -10.80 -2.60 15.14
C PRO A 70 -11.20 -2.41 13.67
N PHE A 71 -11.72 -3.47 13.06
CA PHE A 71 -12.09 -3.49 11.64
C PHE A 71 -13.35 -4.34 11.42
N ARG A 72 -14.33 -3.77 10.73
CA ARG A 72 -15.61 -4.42 10.43
C ARG A 72 -15.59 -5.00 9.02
N TYR A 73 -15.27 -6.29 8.92
CA TYR A 73 -15.19 -6.99 7.64
C TYR A 73 -16.49 -6.95 6.84
N SER A 74 -17.64 -7.15 7.49
CA SER A 74 -18.94 -7.13 6.81
C SER A 74 -19.25 -5.79 6.14
N GLU A 75 -18.87 -4.68 6.77
CA GLU A 75 -19.03 -3.34 6.20
C GLU A 75 -18.07 -3.14 5.02
N PHE A 76 -16.82 -3.56 5.17
CA PHE A 76 -15.81 -3.48 4.12
C PHE A 76 -16.18 -4.30 2.89
N GLU A 77 -16.72 -5.52 3.06
CA GLU A 77 -17.06 -6.39 1.95
C GLU A 77 -18.15 -5.82 1.04
N ASN A 78 -19.13 -5.14 1.63
CA ASN A 78 -20.27 -4.57 0.92
C ASN A 78 -20.06 -3.11 0.49
N ALA A 79 -18.96 -2.48 0.90
CA ALA A 79 -18.68 -1.10 0.57
C ALA A 79 -18.27 -0.90 -0.90
N THR A 80 -18.69 0.23 -1.49
CA THR A 80 -18.21 0.70 -2.79
C THR A 80 -16.91 1.50 -2.67
N ASN A 81 -16.69 2.15 -1.52
CA ASN A 81 -15.55 3.01 -1.23
C ASN A 81 -14.42 2.29 -0.47
N LYS A 82 -14.14 1.02 -0.80
CA LYS A 82 -13.19 0.15 -0.09
C LYS A 82 -11.80 0.75 0.11
N LYS A 83 -11.25 1.43 -0.91
CA LYS A 83 -9.95 2.12 -0.81
C LYS A 83 -9.95 3.19 0.29
N LYS A 84 -11.03 3.94 0.42
CA LYS A 84 -11.19 4.94 1.48
C LYS A 84 -11.24 4.29 2.86
N ILE A 85 -12.01 3.21 3.02
CA ILE A 85 -12.07 2.46 4.29
C ILE A 85 -10.68 1.96 4.69
N LEU A 86 -9.92 1.39 3.74
CA LEU A 86 -8.55 0.93 3.98
C LEU A 86 -7.61 2.07 4.35
N ALA A 87 -7.67 3.19 3.62
CA ALA A 87 -6.85 4.37 3.91
C ALA A 87 -7.18 4.97 5.28
N ASP A 88 -8.47 5.13 5.62
CA ASP A 88 -8.91 5.65 6.92
C ASP A 88 -8.51 4.71 8.08
N THR A 89 -8.55 3.39 7.84
CA THR A 89 -8.09 2.38 8.82
C THR A 89 -6.58 2.48 9.04
N LEU A 90 -5.81 2.56 7.94
CA LEU A 90 -4.36 2.73 8.00
C LEU A 90 -3.97 4.05 8.70
N GLU A 91 -4.65 5.15 8.37
CA GLU A 91 -4.42 6.47 8.99
C GLU A 91 -4.59 6.41 10.51
N LYS A 92 -5.72 5.86 10.98
CA LYS A 92 -5.99 5.75 12.42
C LYS A 92 -4.96 4.85 13.12
N ALA A 93 -4.63 3.71 12.53
CA ALA A 93 -3.67 2.76 13.09
C ALA A 93 -2.27 3.37 13.23
N ILE A 94 -1.76 4.03 12.19
CA ILE A 94 -0.43 4.64 12.22
C ILE A 94 -0.41 5.85 13.17
N LEU A 95 -1.47 6.67 13.20
CA LEU A 95 -1.54 7.79 14.14
C LEU A 95 -1.60 7.33 15.60
N TYR A 96 -2.30 6.23 15.88
CA TYR A 96 -2.29 5.60 17.19
C TYR A 96 -0.88 5.15 17.61
N LEU A 97 -0.13 4.54 16.69
CA LEU A 97 1.29 4.20 16.96
C LEU A 97 2.15 5.44 17.16
N CYS A 98 1.93 6.50 16.39
CA CYS A 98 2.65 7.76 16.59
C CYS A 98 2.42 8.34 17.99
N GLU A 99 1.19 8.27 18.50
CA GLU A 99 0.88 8.71 19.86
C GLU A 99 1.57 7.83 20.90
N LEU A 100 1.45 6.50 20.79
CA LEU A 100 2.06 5.56 21.73
C LEU A 100 3.59 5.63 21.77
N LYS A 101 4.23 5.85 20.62
CA LYS A 101 5.69 5.83 20.45
C LYS A 101 6.32 7.21 20.34
N ASN A 102 5.51 8.27 20.48
CA ASN A 102 5.93 9.65 20.30
C ASN A 102 6.66 9.89 18.96
N TRP A 103 6.15 9.29 17.88
CA TRP A 103 6.65 9.52 16.52
C TRP A 103 6.01 10.75 15.89
N ASP A 104 6.63 11.26 14.82
CA ASP A 104 6.14 12.44 14.10
C ASP A 104 4.81 12.17 13.38
N SER A 105 3.70 12.50 14.06
CA SER A 105 2.36 12.41 13.49
C SER A 105 2.08 13.45 12.39
N GLN A 106 2.84 14.55 12.30
CA GLN A 106 2.62 15.58 11.28
C GLN A 106 3.00 15.06 9.91
N LEU A 107 4.10 14.33 9.81
CA LEU A 107 4.53 13.67 8.58
C LEU A 107 3.46 12.68 8.09
N VAL A 108 2.90 11.86 8.99
CA VAL A 108 1.82 10.90 8.67
C VAL A 108 0.58 11.63 8.16
N LYS A 109 0.11 12.67 8.86
CA LYS A 109 -1.06 13.47 8.45
C LYS A 109 -0.85 14.11 7.07
N ALA A 110 0.33 14.67 6.82
CA ALA A 110 0.67 15.26 5.53
C ALA A 110 0.66 14.22 4.40
N THR A 111 1.14 13.00 4.66
CA THR A 111 1.08 11.89 3.71
C THR A 111 -0.36 11.52 3.36
N PHE A 112 -1.24 11.34 4.34
CA PHE A 112 -2.64 11.03 4.08
C PHE A 112 -3.39 12.17 3.38
N LYS A 113 -3.01 13.43 3.63
CA LYS A 113 -3.52 14.57 2.87
C LYS A 113 -3.21 14.44 1.38
N LYS A 114 -1.96 14.11 1.01
CA LYS A 114 -1.58 13.87 -0.40
C LYS A 114 -2.33 12.69 -1.01
N MET A 115 -2.51 11.61 -0.25
CA MET A 115 -3.28 10.44 -0.71
C MET A 115 -4.75 10.80 -1.02
N LYS A 116 -5.35 11.63 -0.16
CA LYS A 116 -6.71 12.19 -0.34
C LYS A 116 -6.80 13.10 -1.57
N GLU A 117 -5.81 13.98 -1.77
CA GLU A 117 -5.72 14.85 -2.96
C GLU A 117 -5.63 14.06 -4.27
N LYS A 118 -5.02 12.86 -4.23
CA LYS A 118 -4.96 11.92 -5.36
C LYS A 118 -6.18 11.00 -5.47
N GLU A 119 -7.21 11.20 -4.65
CA GLU A 119 -8.41 10.36 -4.58
C GLU A 119 -8.09 8.86 -4.42
N TYR A 120 -7.00 8.56 -3.70
CA TYR A 120 -6.53 7.18 -3.49
C TYR A 120 -6.19 6.42 -4.79
N LYS A 121 -5.79 7.15 -5.84
CA LYS A 121 -5.19 6.57 -7.06
C LYS A 121 -3.72 6.25 -6.78
N ALA A 122 -3.46 4.98 -6.47
CA ALA A 122 -2.14 4.46 -6.14
C ALA A 122 -1.28 4.29 -7.40
N GLU A 123 -0.61 5.36 -7.81
CA GLU A 123 0.25 5.41 -8.99
C GLU A 123 1.72 5.50 -8.59
N ILE A 124 2.51 4.51 -9.00
CA ILE A 124 3.94 4.42 -8.71
C ILE A 124 4.71 4.63 -10.02
N LYS A 125 5.45 5.74 -10.08
CA LYS A 125 6.35 6.05 -11.20
C LYS A 125 7.69 5.35 -10.99
N GLY A 126 8.05 4.47 -11.92
CA GLY A 126 9.36 3.83 -11.91
C GLY A 126 10.47 4.72 -12.49
N ARG A 127 11.64 4.11 -12.67
CA ARG A 127 12.83 4.84 -13.14
C ARG A 127 12.62 5.41 -14.53
N THR A 128 12.90 6.70 -14.70
CA THR A 128 12.78 7.41 -15.97
C THR A 128 14.01 7.22 -16.85
N LYS A 129 13.80 7.07 -18.15
CA LYS A 129 14.81 7.06 -19.21
C LYS A 129 14.57 8.23 -20.16
N LEU A 130 15.65 8.91 -20.55
CA LEU A 130 15.61 10.01 -21.52
C LEU A 130 15.77 9.46 -22.94
N SER A 131 15.11 10.09 -23.90
CA SER A 131 15.41 9.87 -25.31
C SER A 131 16.85 10.34 -25.64
N PRO A 132 17.46 9.82 -26.72
CA PRO A 132 18.80 10.24 -27.14
C PRO A 132 18.93 11.75 -27.38
N ASP A 133 17.88 12.37 -27.92
CA ASP A 133 17.80 13.81 -28.18
C ASP A 133 17.40 14.64 -26.93
N LYS A 134 17.16 13.98 -25.78
CA LYS A 134 16.74 14.57 -24.49
C LYS A 134 15.44 15.38 -24.56
N LYS A 135 14.62 15.22 -25.61
CA LYS A 135 13.33 15.92 -25.76
C LYS A 135 12.16 15.17 -25.11
N ARG A 136 12.34 13.88 -24.84
CA ARG A 136 11.29 13.00 -24.32
C ARG A 136 11.80 12.16 -23.16
N LYS A 137 10.87 11.73 -22.33
CA LYS A 137 11.10 10.83 -21.19
C LYS A 137 10.17 9.64 -21.33
N ALA A 138 10.67 8.46 -21.01
CA ALA A 138 9.88 7.24 -20.90
C ALA A 138 10.05 6.62 -19.51
N TYR A 139 8.97 6.09 -18.94
CA TYR A 139 9.02 5.41 -17.65
C TYR A 139 7.89 4.38 -17.52
N PRO A 140 8.12 3.30 -16.76
CA PRO A 140 7.04 2.43 -16.34
C PRO A 140 6.18 3.16 -15.31
N LEU A 141 4.86 3.07 -15.46
CA LEU A 141 3.87 3.54 -14.50
C LEU A 141 3.08 2.32 -14.02
N ILE A 142 3.09 2.09 -12.71
CA ILE A 142 2.32 1.03 -12.07
C ILE A 142 1.11 1.67 -11.41
N GLU A 143 -0.08 1.20 -11.76
CA GLU A 143 -1.33 1.56 -11.09
C GLU A 143 -1.78 0.38 -10.23
N LEU A 144 -1.91 0.60 -8.92
CA LEU A 144 -2.37 -0.41 -7.97
C LEU A 144 -3.85 -0.20 -7.64
N ASP A 145 -4.59 -1.30 -7.67
CA ASP A 145 -6.00 -1.35 -7.33
C ASP A 145 -6.28 -2.53 -6.41
N LEU A 146 -7.48 -2.60 -5.84
CA LEU A 146 -7.81 -3.55 -4.77
C LEU A 146 -7.51 -5.01 -5.14
N LYS A 147 -7.62 -5.38 -6.41
CA LYS A 147 -7.45 -6.79 -6.85
C LYS A 147 -6.62 -6.93 -8.13
N GLN A 148 -6.04 -5.83 -8.58
CA GLN A 148 -5.28 -5.81 -9.81
C GLN A 148 -4.19 -4.76 -9.74
N PHE A 149 -3.08 -5.00 -10.42
CA PHE A 149 -2.20 -3.94 -10.85
C PHE A 149 -2.15 -3.87 -12.36
N THR A 150 -1.89 -2.66 -12.86
CA THR A 150 -1.71 -2.39 -14.28
C THR A 150 -0.37 -1.72 -14.48
N LEU A 151 0.42 -2.22 -15.42
CA LEU A 151 1.71 -1.68 -15.81
C LEU A 151 1.58 -1.03 -17.18
N TYR A 152 1.90 0.26 -17.24
CA TYR A 152 1.99 1.04 -18.46
C TYR A 152 3.44 1.43 -18.75
N LEU A 153 3.77 1.61 -20.03
CA LEU A 153 4.91 2.40 -20.47
C LEU A 153 4.38 3.77 -20.88
N VAL A 154 4.79 4.81 -20.15
CA VAL A 154 4.40 6.20 -20.41
C VAL A 154 5.55 6.91 -21.09
N VAL A 155 5.25 7.63 -22.16
CA VAL A 155 6.16 8.57 -22.83
C VAL A 155 5.62 9.98 -22.65
N GLU A 156 6.41 10.87 -22.08
CA GLU A 156 6.07 12.28 -21.88
C GLU A 156 7.10 13.21 -22.55
N ASP A 157 6.67 14.41 -22.93
CA ASP A 157 7.57 15.47 -23.33
C ASP A 157 8.22 16.16 -22.10
N ASN A 158 9.12 17.11 -22.34
CA ASN A 158 9.76 17.87 -21.26
C ASN A 158 8.79 18.79 -20.49
N LYS A 159 7.58 19.05 -21.02
CA LYS A 159 6.51 19.81 -20.36
C LYS A 159 5.56 18.91 -19.55
N ARG A 160 5.85 17.60 -19.44
CA ARG A 160 5.04 16.58 -18.78
C ARG A 160 3.71 16.27 -19.48
N ASN A 161 3.58 16.63 -20.75
CA ASN A 161 2.44 16.16 -21.54
C ASN A 161 2.66 14.70 -21.89
N ILE A 162 1.68 13.85 -21.59
CA ILE A 162 1.69 12.44 -21.99
C ILE A 162 1.51 12.39 -23.51
N LEU A 163 2.54 11.91 -24.21
CA LEU A 163 2.53 11.70 -25.66
C LEU A 163 2.01 10.30 -26.02
N ASP A 164 2.33 9.31 -25.19
CA ASP A 164 1.86 7.94 -25.34
C ASP A 164 1.75 7.26 -23.96
N LYS A 165 0.77 6.37 -23.80
CA LYS A 165 0.58 5.53 -22.61
C LYS A 165 0.14 4.15 -23.06
N LYS A 166 1.13 3.27 -23.23
CA LYS A 166 0.90 1.90 -23.71
C LYS A 166 0.71 0.95 -22.54
N LEU A 167 -0.36 0.17 -22.55
CA LEU A 167 -0.54 -0.95 -21.62
C LEU A 167 0.51 -2.03 -21.92
N ILE A 168 1.29 -2.41 -20.91
CA ILE A 168 2.32 -3.46 -21.01
C ILE A 168 1.85 -4.76 -20.37
N ALA A 169 1.28 -4.67 -19.17
CA ALA A 169 0.75 -5.82 -18.47
C ALA A 169 -0.40 -5.42 -17.56
N LYS A 170 -1.29 -6.36 -17.30
CA LYS A 170 -2.37 -6.24 -16.32
C LYS A 170 -2.56 -7.58 -15.66
N THR A 171 -2.63 -7.62 -14.34
CA THR A 171 -2.97 -8.87 -13.66
C THR A 171 -4.39 -9.28 -13.96
N ARG A 172 -4.58 -10.55 -14.34
CA ARG A 172 -5.91 -11.14 -14.38
C ARG A 172 -6.41 -11.34 -12.95
N TYR A 173 -7.67 -10.98 -12.75
CA TYR A 173 -8.38 -11.24 -11.52
C TYR A 173 -8.58 -12.76 -11.38
N LEU A 174 -7.75 -13.43 -10.60
CA LEU A 174 -7.96 -14.85 -10.29
C LEU A 174 -9.05 -14.97 -9.23
N LEU A 175 -10.32 -14.91 -9.65
CA LEU A 175 -11.37 -15.60 -8.91
C LEU A 175 -11.18 -17.10 -9.14
N ARG A 176 -10.52 -17.72 -8.15
CA ARG A 176 -10.38 -19.16 -7.94
C ARG A 176 -9.44 -19.93 -8.89
N ARG A 177 -8.55 -20.67 -8.20
CA ARG A 177 -7.85 -21.92 -8.53
C ARG A 177 -6.79 -21.90 -9.64
N ASN A 178 -5.57 -22.20 -9.16
CA ASN A 178 -4.47 -22.89 -9.82
C ASN A 178 -3.65 -22.11 -10.87
N PHE A 179 -2.37 -21.95 -10.51
CA PHE A 179 -1.20 -21.74 -11.34
C PHE A 179 -1.16 -20.52 -12.28
N LEU A 180 -0.08 -19.75 -12.09
CA LEU A 180 0.36 -18.65 -12.93
C LEU A 180 0.39 -19.05 -14.42
N SER A 181 -0.53 -18.51 -15.20
CA SER A 181 -0.37 -18.40 -16.65
C SER A 181 -0.27 -16.92 -17.02
N TYR A 182 0.93 -16.48 -17.41
CA TYR A 182 1.17 -15.20 -18.04
C TYR A 182 0.76 -15.28 -19.52
N GLU A 183 -0.09 -14.36 -19.98
CA GLU A 183 -0.21 -14.08 -21.41
C GLU A 183 0.58 -12.80 -21.72
N ARG A 184 1.60 -12.94 -22.57
CA ARG A 184 2.25 -11.79 -23.22
C ARG A 184 1.38 -11.40 -24.42
N ALA A 185 1.07 -10.11 -24.53
CA ALA A 185 0.56 -9.53 -25.78
C ALA A 185 1.69 -9.40 -26.80
#